data_AF-A0AAN8XHY1-F1
#
_entry.id   AF-A0AAN8XHY1-F1
#
_cell.length_a   1.000
_cell.length_b   1.000
_cell.length_c   1.000
_cell.angle_alpha   90.00
_cell.angle_beta   90.00
_cell.angle_gamma   90.00
#
_symmetry.space_group_name_H-M   'P 1'
#
loop_
_entity.id
_entity.type
_entity.pdbx_description
1 polymer ?
#
loop_
_entity_poly.entity_id
_entity_poly.type
_entity_poly.pdbx_seq_one_letter_code
_entity_poly.pdbx_strand_id
1 'polypeptide(L)'
;MDAVQNSTKGFVRLYANCQRNFLKDYEPGNVVIYGMNTGNETATIKLNSMGPNQAIEQYLLEPANGMLKSREVLLNGELLEMTSDEELPEFSPLPLNHNRKFQIPPLRFGFWVIQNAAVANCT
;
A
#
# COMPACT_ATOMS: atom_id res chain seq x y z
N MET A 1 -5.35 15.92 0.93
CA MET A 1 -5.80 14.58 0.49
C MET A 1 -6.56 13.96 1.64
N ASP A 2 -7.84 13.68 1.44
CA ASP A 2 -8.67 13.07 2.47
C ASP A 2 -8.99 11.62 2.07
N ALA A 3 -8.51 10.67 2.86
CA ALA A 3 -8.86 9.26 2.73
C ALA A 3 -10.12 9.00 3.57
N VAL A 4 -11.21 8.56 2.93
CA VAL A 4 -12.45 8.25 3.63
C VAL A 4 -12.62 6.74 3.73
N GLN A 5 -12.66 6.25 4.97
CA GLN A 5 -12.98 4.87 5.30
C GLN A 5 -14.49 4.69 5.28
N ASN A 6 -14.98 3.74 4.49
CA ASN A 6 -16.39 3.35 4.52
C ASN A 6 -16.53 2.13 5.45
N SER A 7 -16.80 2.39 6.73
CA SER A 7 -17.18 1.41 7.78
C SER A 7 -16.13 0.38 8.24
N THR A 8 -15.46 0.69 9.37
CA THR A 8 -15.47 -0.08 10.63
C THR A 8 -14.72 0.75 11.69
N LYS A 9 -15.40 1.13 12.77
CA LYS A 9 -14.84 1.98 13.84
C LYS A 9 -13.57 1.33 14.44
N GLY A 10 -12.41 1.95 14.25
CA GLY A 10 -11.19 1.75 15.05
C GLY A 10 -10.24 0.60 14.66
N PHE A 11 -10.61 -0.25 13.70
CA PHE A 11 -9.77 -1.40 13.31
C PHE A 11 -8.79 -1.10 12.18
N VAL A 12 -9.02 -0.03 11.40
CA VAL A 12 -8.15 0.36 10.30
C VAL A 12 -7.32 1.57 10.71
N ARG A 13 -6.00 1.42 10.70
CA ARG A 13 -5.05 2.50 10.97
C ARG A 13 -4.35 2.86 9.67
N LEU A 14 -4.46 4.13 9.27
CA LEU A 14 -3.81 4.67 8.08
C LEU A 14 -2.89 5.80 8.49
N TYR A 15 -1.74 5.85 7.84
CA TYR A 15 -0.76 6.90 7.94
C TYR A 15 -0.35 7.30 6.53
N ALA A 16 0.11 8.53 6.36
CA ALA A 16 0.53 9.03 5.07
C ALA A 16 1.78 9.89 5.20
N ASN A 17 2.69 9.75 4.25
CA ASN A 17 3.87 10.60 4.11
C ASN A 17 4.07 10.96 2.63
N CYS A 18 4.69 12.10 2.36
CA CYS A 18 5.26 12.34 1.04
C CYS A 18 6.34 11.27 0.77
N GLN A 19 6.35 10.70 -0.43
CA GLN A 19 7.40 9.79 -0.85
C GLN A 19 8.74 10.55 -0.83
N ARG A 20 9.76 9.99 -0.20
CA ARG A 20 11.12 10.56 -0.30
C ARG A 20 11.76 10.08 -1.59
N ASN A 21 12.34 10.99 -2.35
CA ASN A 21 12.99 10.73 -3.65
C ASN A 21 14.37 10.03 -3.49
N PHE A 22 14.45 8.93 -2.74
CA PHE A 22 15.69 8.16 -2.63
C PHE A 22 15.93 7.23 -3.82
N LEU A 23 14.86 6.86 -4.53
CA LEU A 23 14.92 6.09 -5.77
C LEU A 23 14.72 7.07 -6.93
N LYS A 24 15.63 7.06 -7.91
CA LYS A 24 15.64 7.99 -9.06
C LYS A 24 14.39 7.89 -9.94
N ASP A 25 13.60 6.84 -9.80
CA ASP A 25 12.50 6.51 -10.70
C ASP A 25 11.15 7.11 -10.29
N TYR A 26 11.09 7.79 -9.15
CA TYR A 26 9.86 8.41 -8.66
C TYR A 26 9.91 9.94 -8.76
N GLU A 27 8.99 10.48 -9.56
CA GLU A 27 8.77 11.92 -9.68
C GLU A 27 8.31 12.54 -8.34
N PRO A 28 8.67 13.81 -8.07
CA PRO A 28 8.11 14.57 -6.95
C PRO A 28 6.58 14.58 -6.96
N GLY A 29 5.97 14.73 -5.79
CA GLY A 29 4.51 14.78 -5.65
C GLY A 29 3.84 13.43 -5.36
N ASN A 30 4.60 12.35 -5.18
CA ASN A 30 4.06 11.06 -4.76
C ASN A 30 3.74 11.04 -3.27
N VAL A 31 2.67 10.34 -2.89
CA VAL A 31 2.29 10.13 -1.49
C VAL A 31 2.24 8.64 -1.23
N VAL A 32 2.86 8.21 -0.13
CA VAL A 32 2.73 6.84 0.35
C VAL A 32 1.72 6.82 1.48
N ILE A 33 0.65 6.04 1.28
CA ILE A 33 -0.26 5.65 2.34
C ILE A 33 0.18 4.27 2.83
N TYR A 34 0.33 4.10 4.13
CA TYR A 34 0.60 2.80 4.73
C TYR A 34 -0.33 2.57 5.90
N GLY A 35 -0.69 1.31 6.11
CA GLY A 35 -1.71 1.02 7.09
C GLY A 35 -2.01 -0.45 7.24
N MET A 36 -2.79 -0.73 8.28
CA MET A 36 -3.20 -2.07 8.65
C MET A 36 -4.68 -2.12 8.97
N ASN A 37 -5.25 -3.29 8.73
CA ASN A 37 -6.57 -3.65 9.18
C ASN A 37 -6.43 -4.72 10.27
N THR A 38 -6.78 -4.39 11.51
CA THR A 38 -6.80 -5.33 12.64
C THR A 38 -8.19 -5.92 12.88
N GLY A 39 -9.13 -5.71 11.95
CA GLY A 39 -10.47 -6.28 11.97
C GLY A 39 -10.53 -7.65 11.29
N ASN A 40 -11.72 -8.25 11.32
CA ASN A 40 -12.03 -9.54 10.71
C ASN A 40 -12.69 -9.41 9.31
N GLU A 41 -12.96 -8.19 8.85
CA GLU A 41 -13.58 -7.90 7.55
C GLU A 41 -12.64 -7.09 6.65
N THR A 42 -12.73 -7.28 5.33
CA THR A 42 -11.95 -6.49 4.37
C THR A 42 -12.38 -5.02 4.40
N ALA A 43 -11.44 -4.13 4.67
CA ALA A 43 -11.67 -2.69 4.59
C ALA A 43 -11.48 -2.20 3.15
N THR A 44 -12.37 -1.32 2.69
CA THR A 44 -12.22 -0.64 1.39
C THR A 44 -11.93 0.84 1.64
N ILE A 45 -10.78 1.30 1.18
CA ILE A 45 -10.36 2.70 1.31
C ILE A 45 -10.67 3.40 -0.01
N LYS A 46 -11.40 4.52 0.05
CA LYS A 46 -11.68 5.37 -1.11
C LYS A 46 -10.91 6.67 -0.96
N LEU A 47 -10.25 7.07 -2.04
CA LEU A 47 -9.51 8.33 -2.14
C LEU A 47 -10.41 9.36 -2.83
N ASN A 48 -10.83 10.37 -2.08
CA ASN A 48 -11.80 11.35 -2.58
C ASN A 48 -11.16 12.38 -3.53
N SER A 49 -9.87 12.65 -3.36
CA SER A 49 -9.13 13.66 -4.12
C SER A 49 -8.00 12.99 -4.90
N MET A 50 -8.34 12.41 -6.06
CA MET A 50 -7.34 11.97 -7.04
C MET A 50 -7.55 12.64 -8.39
N GLY A 51 -6.46 13.08 -9.02
CA GLY A 51 -6.45 13.52 -10.40
C GLY A 51 -6.88 12.41 -11.37
N PRO A 52 -7.31 12.74 -12.61
CA PRO A 52 -7.86 11.78 -13.57
C PRO A 52 -6.87 10.68 -14.00
N ASN A 53 -5.56 10.91 -13.87
CA ASN A 53 -4.50 9.99 -14.30
C ASN A 53 -3.62 9.47 -13.16
N GLN A 54 -4.08 9.57 -11.90
CA GLN A 54 -3.32 9.03 -10.78
C GLN A 54 -3.42 7.50 -10.76
N ALA A 55 -2.26 6.85 -10.71
CA ALA A 55 -2.14 5.41 -10.50
C ALA A 55 -1.86 5.11 -9.03
N ILE A 56 -2.24 3.92 -8.60
CA ILE A 56 -1.94 3.40 -7.27
C ILE A 56 -1.09 2.15 -7.44
N GLU A 57 0.10 2.15 -6.85
CA GLU A 57 0.93 0.95 -6.75
C GLU A 57 0.77 0.34 -5.37
N GLN A 58 0.36 -0.93 -5.30
CA GLN A 58 0.14 -1.65 -4.06
C GLN A 58 1.35 -2.50 -3.69
N TYR A 59 1.62 -2.54 -2.38
CA TYR A 59 2.57 -3.43 -1.73
C TYR A 59 1.88 -4.03 -0.50
N LEU A 60 1.06 -5.07 -0.72
CA LEU A 60 0.31 -5.73 0.34
C LEU A 60 1.16 -6.85 0.95
N LEU A 61 1.33 -6.84 2.26
CA LEU A 61 2.04 -7.88 2.99
C LEU A 61 1.06 -8.86 3.62
N GLU A 62 1.26 -10.15 3.33
CA GLU A 62 0.40 -11.23 3.78
C GLU A 62 1.21 -12.37 4.36
N PRO A 63 0.75 -13.02 5.44
CA PRO A 63 1.40 -14.25 5.89
C PRO A 63 1.23 -15.36 4.85
N ALA A 64 2.28 -16.15 4.63
CA ALA A 64 2.16 -17.37 3.82
C ALA A 64 1.07 -18.30 4.39
N ASN A 65 0.30 -18.92 3.50
CA ASN A 65 -0.81 -19.81 3.83
C ASN A 65 -1.92 -19.16 4.69
N GLY A 66 -1.96 -17.83 4.78
CA GLY A 66 -2.95 -17.09 5.58
C GLY A 66 -2.75 -17.18 7.10
N MET A 67 -1.66 -17.80 7.57
CA MET A 67 -1.40 -18.04 8.99
C MET A 67 -0.65 -16.88 9.63
N LEU A 68 -1.26 -16.12 10.53
CA LEU A 68 -0.60 -14.98 11.20
C LEU A 68 0.68 -15.32 11.98
N LYS A 69 0.88 -16.58 12.34
CA LYS A 69 2.11 -17.08 13.01
C LYS A 69 3.17 -17.57 12.03
N SER A 70 2.93 -17.48 10.72
CA SER A 70 3.91 -17.83 9.70
C SER A 70 5.17 -17.00 9.86
N ARG A 71 6.31 -17.61 9.52
CA ARG A 71 7.60 -16.92 9.43
C ARG A 71 7.88 -16.38 8.02
N GLU A 72 7.05 -16.77 7.07
CA GLU A 72 7.12 -16.39 5.67
C GLU A 72 6.06 -15.31 5.37
N VAL A 73 6.47 -14.31 4.60
CA VAL A 73 5.62 -13.19 4.18
C VAL A 73 5.58 -13.14 2.65
N LEU A 74 4.39 -12.90 2.13
CA LEU A 74 4.14 -12.66 0.72
C LEU A 74 4.02 -11.15 0.49
N LEU A 75 4.59 -10.65 -0.60
CA LEU A 75 4.31 -9.34 -1.17
C LEU A 75 3.39 -9.52 -2.36
N ASN A 76 2.19 -8.95 -2.30
CA ASN A 76 1.20 -9.03 -3.39
C ASN A 76 0.91 -10.48 -3.84
N GLY A 77 1.04 -11.45 -2.94
CA GLY A 77 0.85 -12.88 -3.20
C GLY A 77 2.12 -13.65 -3.58
N GLU A 78 3.25 -12.98 -3.80
CA GLU A 78 4.54 -13.61 -4.13
C GLU A 78 5.43 -13.72 -2.88
N LEU A 79 6.11 -14.84 -2.69
CA LEU A 79 6.96 -15.05 -1.52
C LEU A 79 8.14 -14.08 -1.52
N LEU A 80 8.33 -13.34 -0.42
CA LEU A 80 9.53 -12.55 -0.20
C LEU A 80 10.61 -13.43 0.42
N GLU A 81 11.55 -13.84 -0.40
CA GLU A 81 12.75 -14.57 -0.02
C GLU A 81 13.97 -13.99 -0.72
N MET A 82 15.15 -14.14 -0.11
CA MET A 82 16.39 -13.69 -0.74
C MET A 82 16.70 -14.56 -1.96
N THR A 83 17.11 -13.95 -3.08
CA THR A 83 17.48 -14.68 -4.31
C THR A 83 18.83 -15.38 -4.16
N SER A 84 19.69 -14.86 -3.28
CA SER A 84 20.93 -15.45 -2.83
C SER A 84 21.31 -14.87 -1.46
N ASP A 85 22.35 -15.39 -0.79
CA ASP A 85 22.80 -14.90 0.52
C ASP A 85 23.24 -13.42 0.51
N GLU A 86 23.49 -12.84 -0.66
CA GLU A 86 24.01 -11.48 -0.82
C GLU A 86 23.01 -10.53 -1.49
N GLU A 87 21.88 -11.04 -1.98
CA GLU A 87 20.93 -10.26 -2.80
C GLU A 87 19.53 -10.20 -2.17
N LEU A 88 19.03 -8.98 -2.03
CA LEU A 88 17.64 -8.74 -1.67
C LEU A 88 16.73 -9.00 -2.88
N PRO A 89 15.52 -9.54 -2.68
CA PRO A 89 14.56 -9.67 -3.77
C PRO A 89 14.09 -8.30 -4.26
N GLU A 90 13.57 -8.28 -5.47
CA GLU A 90 12.84 -7.12 -5.97
C GLU A 90 11.51 -6.97 -5.21
N PHE A 91 11.17 -5.75 -4.83
CA PHE A 91 9.88 -5.43 -4.24
C PHE A 91 8.94 -4.92 -5.34
N SER A 92 8.36 -5.84 -6.10
CA SER A 92 7.53 -5.49 -7.26
C SER A 92 6.16 -4.93 -6.84
N PRO A 93 5.76 -3.75 -7.34
CA PRO A 93 4.42 -3.21 -7.11
C PRO A 93 3.36 -4.03 -7.84
N LEU A 94 2.15 -4.05 -7.28
CA LEU A 94 0.95 -4.45 -8.01
C LEU A 94 0.18 -3.18 -8.43
N PRO A 95 0.15 -2.83 -9.72
CA PRO A 95 -0.65 -1.69 -10.20
C PRO A 95 -2.14 -1.95 -9.96
N LEU A 96 -2.79 -1.04 -9.25
CA LEU A 96 -4.24 -1.10 -9.07
C LEU A 96 -4.91 -0.28 -10.18
N ASN A 97 -5.95 -0.85 -10.76
CA ASN A 97 -6.82 -0.16 -11.72
C ASN A 97 -7.35 1.16 -11.14
N HIS A 98 -7.54 2.17 -11.99
CA HIS A 98 -7.85 3.59 -11.67
C HIS A 98 -9.19 3.88 -10.94
N ASN A 99 -9.64 2.98 -10.07
CA ASN A 99 -10.91 3.07 -9.36
C ASN A 99 -10.84 3.88 -8.05
N ARG A 100 -9.74 4.60 -7.82
CA ARG A 100 -9.51 5.45 -6.64
C ARG A 100 -9.75 4.75 -5.30
N LYS A 101 -9.52 3.44 -5.28
CA LYS A 101 -9.79 2.61 -4.13
C LYS A 101 -8.76 1.51 -4.03
N PHE A 102 -8.48 1.12 -2.81
CA PHE A 102 -7.70 -0.07 -2.50
C PHE A 102 -8.35 -0.81 -1.33
N GLN A 103 -8.01 -2.08 -1.18
CA GLN A 103 -8.57 -2.94 -0.15
C GLN A 103 -7.47 -3.37 0.81
N ILE A 104 -7.82 -3.46 2.09
CA ILE A 104 -6.96 -4.02 3.13
C ILE A 104 -7.70 -5.23 3.71
N PRO A 105 -7.30 -6.47 3.35
CA PRO A 105 -7.94 -7.66 3.89
C PRO A 105 -7.79 -7.76 5.42
N PRO A 106 -8.58 -8.65 6.07
CA PRO A 106 -8.50 -8.85 7.51
C PRO A 106 -7.10 -9.19 7.98
N LEU A 107 -6.64 -8.54 9.06
CA LEU A 107 -5.37 -8.85 9.71
C LEU A 107 -4.19 -8.76 8.73
N ARG A 108 -4.20 -7.74 7.86
CA ARG A 108 -3.14 -7.43 6.88
C ARG A 108 -2.62 -6.02 7.05
N PHE A 109 -1.44 -5.80 6.49
CA PHE A 109 -0.75 -4.51 6.43
C PHE A 109 -0.21 -4.31 5.02
N GLY A 110 -0.07 -3.06 4.59
CA GLY A 110 0.50 -2.76 3.28
C GLY A 110 0.82 -1.29 3.08
N PHE A 111 1.34 -1.02 1.89
CA PHE A 111 1.65 0.30 1.37
C PHE A 111 0.95 0.52 0.03
N TRP A 112 0.57 1.75 -0.22
CA TRP A 112 -0.05 2.20 -1.46
C TRP A 112 0.59 3.51 -1.87
N VAL A 113 1.32 3.50 -2.98
CA VAL A 113 1.96 4.68 -3.55
C VAL A 113 0.97 5.33 -4.50
N ILE A 114 0.54 6.54 -4.17
CA ILE A 114 -0.32 7.37 -5.01
C ILE A 114 0.59 8.23 -5.87
N GLN A 115 0.64 7.90 -7.15
CA GLN A 115 1.48 8.64 -8.11
C GLN A 115 0.88 10.01 -8.40
N ASN A 116 1.74 11.03 -8.46
CA ASN A 116 1.38 12.42 -8.77
C ASN A 116 0.16 12.89 -7.97
N ALA A 117 0.23 12.79 -6.65
CA ALA A 117 -0.86 13.02 -5.71
C ALA A 117 -1.44 14.46 -5.74
N ALA A 118 -0.83 15.40 -6.46
CA ALA A 118 -1.21 16.81 -6.49
C ALA A 118 -1.33 17.42 -5.07
N VAL A 119 -0.45 16.99 -4.15
CA VAL A 119 -0.32 17.55 -2.81
C VAL A 119 0.83 18.55 -2.84
N ALA A 120 0.52 19.85 -2.69
CA ALA A 120 1.47 20.95 -2.83
C ALA A 120 2.73 20.81 -1.96
N ASN A 121 2.62 20.19 -0.78
CA ASN A 121 3.74 20.00 0.14
C ASN A 121 4.61 18.77 -0.18
N CYS A 122 4.21 17.92 -1.14
CA CYS A 122 4.96 16.73 -1.55
C CYS A 122 5.69 16.91 -2.88
N THR A 123 5.48 18.04 -3.56
CA THR A 123 6.15 18.46 -4.80
C THR A 123 7.34 19.36 -4.52
#